data_AF-A0A811PH44-F1
#
_entry.id   AF-A0A811PH44-F1
#
_cell.length_a   1.000
_cell.length_b   1.000
_cell.length_c   1.000
_cell.angle_alpha   90.00
_cell.angle_beta   90.00
_cell.angle_gamma   90.00
#
_symmetry.space_group_name_H-M   'P 1'
#
loop_
_entity.id
_entity.type
_entity.pdbx_description
1 polymer ?
#
loop_
_entity_poly.entity_id
_entity_poly.type
_entity_poly.pdbx_seq_one_letter_code
_entity_poly.pdbx_strand_id
1 'polypeptide(L)'
;MAAQTISADMHRDVLPARGHEAVDIALKADLVILNTAVAGKWLDPVLKDHVPIVLPKILWWIHEMRGHYFKVEYVKHLPFVAGAMIDSHTTAEYWKSRTSNRLKYV
;
A
#
# COMPACT_ATOMS: atom_id res chain seq x y z
N MET A 1 1.70 -16.81 -8.08
CA MET A 1 1.03 -15.87 -7.15
C MET A 1 0.75 -14.58 -7.90
N ALA A 2 -0.50 -14.41 -8.36
CA ALA A 2 -0.93 -13.18 -9.02
C ALA A 2 -1.10 -12.08 -7.97
N ALA A 3 -0.40 -10.96 -8.14
CA ALA A 3 -0.82 -9.72 -7.50
C ALA A 3 -2.10 -9.28 -8.23
N GLN A 4 -3.23 -9.31 -7.54
CA GLN A 4 -4.47 -8.73 -8.03
C GLN A 4 -4.60 -7.36 -7.36
N THR A 5 -4.52 -6.30 -8.15
CA THR A 5 -4.89 -4.95 -7.71
C THR A 5 -6.41 -4.89 -7.72
N ILE A 6 -7.03 -4.63 -6.56
CA ILE A 6 -8.48 -4.48 -6.45
C ILE A 6 -8.76 -2.98 -6.38
N SER A 7 -9.33 -2.42 -7.45
CA SER A 7 -9.95 -1.09 -7.42
C SER A 7 -11.39 -1.28 -6.93
N ALA A 8 -11.78 -0.59 -5.86
CA ALA A 8 -13.12 -0.66 -5.31
C ALA A 8 -14.01 0.36 -6.02
N ASP A 9 -14.43 0.04 -7.24
CA ASP A 9 -15.69 0.50 -7.78
C ASP A 9 -16.38 -0.69 -8.46
N MET A 10 -17.71 -0.79 -8.37
CA MET A 10 -18.49 -2.03 -8.46
C MET A 10 -18.57 -2.72 -9.85
N HIS A 11 -17.43 -3.13 -10.42
CA HIS A 11 -17.33 -4.18 -11.43
C HIS A 11 -15.96 -4.86 -11.30
N ARG A 12 -15.95 -6.20 -11.19
CA ARG A 12 -14.76 -6.98 -10.81
C ARG A 12 -13.83 -7.18 -12.01
N ASP A 13 -13.19 -6.10 -12.47
CA ASP A 13 -12.16 -6.19 -13.51
C ASP A 13 -10.80 -6.51 -12.87
N VAL A 14 -10.39 -7.77 -12.99
CA VAL A 14 -9.07 -8.22 -12.52
C VAL A 14 -8.04 -7.83 -13.57
N LEU A 15 -7.35 -6.72 -13.32
CA LEU A 15 -6.32 -6.22 -14.21
C LEU A 15 -4.93 -6.75 -13.87
N PRO A 16 -4.03 -6.91 -14.85
CA PRO A 16 -2.63 -7.17 -14.59
C PRO A 16 -2.02 -6.07 -13.72
N ALA A 17 -1.50 -6.44 -12.55
CA ALA A 17 -0.97 -5.49 -11.58
C ALA A 17 0.30 -4.73 -12.02
N ARG A 18 0.74 -4.79 -13.28
CA ARG A 18 1.95 -4.05 -13.75
C ARG A 18 1.78 -3.42 -15.13
N GLY A 19 0.54 -3.33 -15.63
CA GLY A 19 0.24 -2.70 -16.92
C GLY A 19 0.03 -1.20 -16.79
N HIS A 20 0.20 -0.48 -17.90
CA HIS A 20 -0.14 0.95 -18.00
C HIS A 20 -1.59 1.21 -17.57
N GLU A 21 -2.51 0.31 -17.91
CA GLU A 21 -3.92 0.39 -17.52
C GLU A 21 -4.13 0.45 -16.01
N ALA A 22 -3.36 -0.33 -15.24
CA ALA A 22 -3.47 -0.32 -13.78
C ALA A 22 -2.92 0.98 -13.17
N VAL A 23 -1.88 1.57 -13.78
CA VAL A 23 -1.36 2.89 -13.40
C VAL A 23 -2.37 3.99 -13.72
N ASP A 24 -2.96 3.97 -14.92
CA ASP A 24 -3.97 4.93 -15.34
C ASP A 24 -5.21 4.92 -14.44
N ILE A 25 -5.64 3.73 -14.00
CA ILE A 25 -6.74 3.59 -13.05
C ILE A 25 -6.36 4.15 -11.68
N ALA A 26 -5.17 3.83 -11.17
CA ALA A 26 -4.71 4.38 -9.89
C ALA A 26 -4.57 5.91 -9.92
N LEU A 27 -4.19 6.47 -11.06
CA LEU A 27 -4.14 7.92 -11.27
C LEU A 27 -5.53 8.57 -11.26
N LYS A 28 -6.54 7.91 -11.84
CA LYS A 28 -7.91 8.41 -11.93
C LYS A 28 -8.76 8.14 -10.69
N ALA A 29 -8.44 7.10 -9.93
CA ALA A 29 -9.19 6.71 -8.74
C ALA A 29 -9.19 7.83 -7.69
N ASP A 30 -10.28 7.92 -6.93
CA ASP A 30 -10.38 8.77 -5.74
C ASP A 30 -9.78 8.09 -4.50
N LEU A 31 -9.79 6.75 -4.48
CA LEU A 31 -9.26 5.91 -3.40
C LEU A 31 -8.59 4.67 -3.98
N VAL A 32 -7.38 4.38 -3.51
CA VAL A 32 -6.65 3.15 -3.85
C VAL A 32 -6.38 2.37 -2.57
N ILE A 33 -6.85 1.12 -2.49
CA ILE A 33 -6.59 0.27 -1.33
C ILE A 33 -5.43 -0.67 -1.64
N LEU A 34 -4.31 -0.49 -0.95
CA LEU A 34 -3.14 -1.36 -1.10
C LEU A 34 -2.87 -2.08 0.21
N ASN A 35 -2.67 -3.40 0.15
CA ASN A 35 -2.07 -4.09 1.27
C ASN A 35 -0.55 -3.90 1.30
N THR A 36 0.09 -4.15 2.46
CA THR A 36 1.53 -3.94 2.64
C THR A 36 2.42 -4.70 1.66
N ALA A 37 2.08 -5.96 1.34
CA ALA A 37 2.86 -6.75 0.39
C ALA A 37 2.77 -6.21 -1.04
N VAL A 38 1.60 -5.70 -1.44
CA VAL A 38 1.37 -5.07 -2.74
C VAL A 38 2.04 -3.71 -2.77
N ALA A 39 1.82 -2.85 -1.77
CA ALA A 39 2.41 -1.52 -1.68
C ALA A 39 3.94 -1.55 -1.87
N GLY A 40 4.64 -2.45 -1.18
CA GLY A 40 6.09 -2.62 -1.33
C GLY A 40 6.55 -3.08 -2.72
N LYS A 41 5.66 -3.66 -3.53
CA LYS A 41 5.92 -4.07 -4.92
C LYS A 41 5.41 -3.08 -5.95
N TRP A 42 4.58 -2.12 -5.54
CA TRP A 42 3.85 -1.23 -6.44
C TRP A 42 4.39 0.18 -6.45
N LEU A 43 4.60 0.77 -5.27
CA LEU A 43 4.88 2.19 -5.15
C LEU A 43 6.12 2.58 -5.98
N ASP A 44 7.31 2.14 -5.59
CA ASP A 44 8.52 2.46 -6.35
C ASP A 44 8.59 1.75 -7.72
N PRO A 45 8.31 0.44 -7.85
CA PRO A 45 8.59 -0.27 -9.09
C PRO A 45 7.56 -0.05 -10.21
N VAL A 46 6.29 0.19 -9.86
CA VAL A 46 5.18 0.27 -10.82
C VAL A 46 4.71 1.70 -11.01
N LEU A 47 4.46 2.44 -9.92
CA LEU A 47 4.00 3.83 -10.03
C LEU A 47 5.14 4.79 -10.38
N LYS A 48 6.39 4.49 -9.98
CA LYS A 48 7.59 5.26 -10.35
C LYS A 48 7.39 6.76 -10.13
N ASP A 49 7.36 7.55 -11.21
CA ASP A 49 7.23 9.00 -11.19
C ASP A 49 5.84 9.48 -10.72
N HIS A 50 4.85 8.59 -10.70
CA HIS A 50 3.48 8.86 -10.25
C HIS A 50 3.27 8.67 -8.75
N VAL A 51 4.27 8.19 -8.00
CA VAL A 51 4.16 7.97 -6.55
C VAL A 51 3.61 9.20 -5.81
N PRO A 52 4.12 10.43 -6.01
CA PRO A 52 3.62 11.61 -5.29
C PRO A 52 2.14 11.93 -5.58
N ILE A 53 1.64 11.53 -6.76
CA ILE A 53 0.26 11.80 -7.19
C ILE A 53 -0.71 10.78 -6.56
N VAL A 54 -0.28 9.53 -6.45
CA VAL A 54 -1.13 8.43 -5.97
C VAL A 54 -1.07 8.28 -4.45
N LEU A 55 0.06 8.60 -3.81
CA LEU A 55 0.21 8.44 -2.34
C LEU A 55 -0.95 9.04 -1.52
N PRO A 56 -1.39 10.31 -1.76
CA PRO A 56 -2.47 10.91 -1.00
C PRO A 56 -3.84 10.26 -1.22
N LYS A 57 -3.97 9.32 -2.17
CA LYS A 57 -5.20 8.59 -2.47
C LYS A 57 -5.21 7.20 -1.83
N ILE A 58 -4.13 6.80 -1.18
CA ILE A 58 -3.97 5.43 -0.69
C ILE A 58 -4.57 5.27 0.70
N LEU A 59 -5.42 4.26 0.84
CA LEU A 59 -5.72 3.62 2.13
C LEU A 59 -4.85 2.36 2.24
N TRP A 60 -3.86 2.41 3.13
CA TRP A 60 -2.93 1.31 3.29
C TRP A 60 -3.48 0.28 4.27
N TRP A 61 -3.84 -0.89 3.77
CA TRP A 61 -4.35 -2.00 4.57
C TRP A 61 -3.20 -2.86 5.11
N ILE A 62 -2.91 -2.71 6.39
CA ILE A 62 -1.93 -3.51 7.11
C ILE A 62 -2.64 -4.79 7.58
N HIS A 63 -2.43 -5.86 6.82
CA HIS A 63 -2.85 -7.21 7.17
C HIS A 63 -1.70 -8.18 7.02
N GLU A 64 -1.74 -9.24 7.82
CA GLU A 64 -0.70 -10.28 7.91
C GLU A 64 0.63 -9.85 8.56
N MET A 65 1.00 -10.62 9.58
CA MET A 65 2.10 -10.36 10.50
C MET A 65 3.42 -10.98 10.02
N ARG A 66 3.90 -10.58 8.84
CA ARG A 66 5.24 -11.01 8.38
C ARG A 66 6.28 -9.93 8.67
N GLY A 67 7.24 -10.25 9.54
CA GLY A 67 8.27 -9.34 10.03
C GLY A 67 9.04 -8.59 8.94
N HIS A 68 9.23 -9.18 7.75
CA HIS A 68 9.99 -8.54 6.66
C HIS A 68 9.24 -7.39 5.98
N TYR A 69 7.91 -7.34 6.05
CA TYR A 69 7.12 -6.22 5.51
C TYR A 69 7.17 -4.96 6.38
N PHE A 70 7.74 -5.06 7.59
CA PHE A 70 7.90 -3.95 8.53
C PHE A 70 9.28 -3.30 8.50
N LYS A 71 10.12 -3.68 7.53
CA LYS A 71 11.40 -2.99 7.33
C LYS A 71 11.15 -1.64 6.65
N VAL A 72 11.98 -0.64 6.98
CA VAL A 72 11.77 0.77 6.60
C VAL A 72 11.60 0.92 5.09
N GLU A 73 12.37 0.18 4.29
CA GLU A 73 12.29 0.21 2.83
C GLU A 73 10.91 -0.18 2.27
N TYR A 74 10.14 -1.00 2.99
CA TYR A 74 8.78 -1.42 2.60
C TYR A 74 7.68 -0.47 3.09
N VAL A 75 7.94 0.30 4.15
CA VAL A 75 6.94 1.17 4.80
C VAL A 75 7.28 2.66 4.77
N LYS A 76 8.39 3.06 4.12
CA LYS A 76 8.86 4.45 4.03
C LYS A 76 7.81 5.43 3.49
N HIS A 77 6.87 4.93 2.70
CA HIS A 77 5.81 5.71 2.07
C HIS A 77 4.56 5.87 2.94
N LEU A 78 4.41 5.05 3.99
CA LEU A 78 3.24 5.04 4.85
C LEU A 78 2.95 6.41 5.51
N PRO A 79 3.95 7.23 5.91
CA PRO A 79 3.65 8.57 6.46
C PRO A 79 2.96 9.53 5.47
N PHE A 80 2.98 9.24 4.17
CA PHE A 80 2.49 10.12 3.12
C PHE A 80 1.15 9.67 2.51
N VAL A 81 0.58 8.56 2.98
CA VAL A 81 -0.72 8.08 2.49
C VAL A 81 -1.89 8.76 3.21
N ALA A 82 -3.08 8.75 2.60
CA ALA A 82 -4.29 9.33 3.21
C ALA A 82 -4.66 8.67 4.53
N GLY A 83 -4.42 7.37 4.66
CA GLY A 83 -4.66 6.66 5.91
C GLY A 83 -4.12 5.24 5.88
N ALA A 84 -4.03 4.65 7.07
CA ALA A 84 -3.72 3.24 7.24
C ALA A 84 -4.82 2.55 8.05
N MET A 85 -5.22 1.36 7.60
CA MET A 85 -6.17 0.50 8.29
C MET A 85 -5.42 -0.73 8.79
N ILE A 86 -5.54 -1.03 10.08
CA ILE A 86 -4.97 -2.22 10.69
C ILE A 86 -6.07 -3.26 10.86
N ASP A 87 -5.84 -4.47 10.37
CA ASP A 87 -6.84 -5.54 10.28
C ASP A 87 -7.26 -6.15 11.63
N SER A 88 -6.43 -6.04 12.66
CA SER A 88 -6.66 -6.68 13.97
C SER A 88 -5.91 -6.02 15.12
N HIS A 89 -6.38 -6.27 16.34
CA HIS A 89 -5.71 -5.83 17.57
C HIS A 89 -4.28 -6.38 17.67
N THR A 90 -4.07 -7.66 17.36
CA THR A 90 -2.74 -8.30 17.39
C THR A 90 -1.77 -7.62 16.43
N THR A 91 -2.22 -7.29 15.21
CA THR A 91 -1.41 -6.53 14.24
C THR A 91 -1.07 -5.14 14.76
N ALA A 92 -2.03 -4.48 15.42
CA ALA A 92 -1.82 -3.15 15.99
C ALA A 92 -0.74 -3.13 17.09
N GLU A 93 -0.74 -4.12 17.99
CA GLU A 93 0.27 -4.20 19.06
C GLU A 93 1.67 -4.49 18.51
N TYR A 94 1.77 -5.31 17.46
CA TYR A 94 3.04 -5.53 16.79
C TYR A 94 3.54 -4.30 16.05
N TRP A 95 2.64 -3.57 15.38
CA TRP A 95 2.95 -2.31 14.71
C TRP A 95 3.55 -1.29 15.68
N LYS A 96 2.92 -1.10 16.85
CA LYS A 96 3.36 -0.16 17.90
C LYS A 96 4.77 -0.48 18.40
N SER A 97 5.05 -1.75 18.67
CA SER A 97 6.29 -2.17 19.32
C SER A 97 7.51 -2.23 18.38
N ARG A 98 7.30 -2.49 17.08
CA ARG A 98 8.41 -2.79 16.14
C ARG A 98 8.64 -1.78 15.03
N THR A 99 7.61 -1.02 14.62
CA THR A 99 7.67 -0.27 13.36
C THR A 99 7.45 1.23 13.55
N SER A 100 6.44 1.62 14.35
CA SER A 100 6.13 3.03 14.58
C SER A 100 7.34 3.85 15.05
N ASN A 101 8.15 3.28 15.95
CA ASN A 101 9.37 3.96 16.44
C ASN A 101 10.46 4.15 15.38
N ARG A 102 10.49 3.33 14.32
CA ARG A 102 11.50 3.39 13.25
C ARG A 102 11.13 4.44 12.19
N LEU A 103 9.84 4.72 12.02
CA LEU A 103 9.33 5.76 11.11
C LEU A 103 9.46 7.17 11.69
N LYS A 104 9.75 7.34 12.98
CA LYS A 104 9.99 8.66 13.61
C LYS A 104 11.24 9.40 13.09
N TYR A 105 12.10 8.72 12.34
CA TYR A 105 13.37 9.22 11.84
C TYR A 105 13.46 9.24 10.31
N VAL A 106 12.33 9.05 9.63
CA VAL A 106 12.20 9.03 8.17
C VAL A 106 11.50 10.30 7.72
#